data_AF-C3K5N5-F1
#
_entry.id   AF-C3K5N5-F1
#
_cell.length_a   1.000
_cell.length_b   1.000
_cell.length_c   1.000
_cell.angle_alpha   90.00
_cell.angle_beta   90.00
_cell.angle_gamma   90.00
#
_symmetry.space_group_name_H-M   'P 1'
#
loop_
_entity.id
_entity.type
_entity.pdbx_description
1 polymer ?
#
loop_
_entity_poly.entity_id
_entity_poly.type
_entity_poly.pdbx_seq_one_letter_code
_entity_poly.pdbx_strand_id
1 'polypeptide(L)'
;MPIQQPVQRSRAHRWAYVCGMSVKRGYRRLKTFESRVVERAETVGMPAGKILVRGSFLAAKLALLGAFIFVSFWLFVLMCTIVVLAAIPIQDSDTPGIDDIDNPMHRTSWPERYDKWGSLK
;
A
#
# COMPACT_ATOMS: atom_id res chain seq x y z
N MET A 1 -21.81 34.81 22.39
CA MET A 1 -21.02 33.59 22.68
C MET A 1 -21.38 32.54 21.65
N PRO A 2 -20.43 32.00 20.86
CA PRO A 2 -20.78 31.08 19.78
C PRO A 2 -21.11 29.69 20.32
N ILE A 3 -22.12 29.08 19.70
CA ILE A 3 -22.81 27.85 20.09
C ILE A 3 -21.91 26.64 19.80
N GLN A 4 -21.66 25.83 20.84
CA GLN A 4 -20.98 24.54 20.74
C GLN A 4 -21.68 23.62 19.73
N GLN A 5 -20.92 23.07 18.77
CA GLN A 5 -21.37 22.00 17.88
C GLN A 5 -21.26 20.63 18.60
N PRO A 6 -22.35 20.00 19.06
CA PRO A 6 -22.28 18.74 19.81
C PRO A 6 -22.37 17.50 18.90
N VAL A 7 -22.77 17.67 17.64
CA VAL A 7 -23.23 16.56 16.79
C VAL A 7 -22.07 15.76 16.17
N GLN A 8 -20.91 16.40 15.93
CA GLN A 8 -19.79 15.76 15.23
C GLN A 8 -18.97 14.81 16.12
N ARG A 9 -18.85 15.08 17.43
CA ARG A 9 -18.17 14.20 18.40
C ARG A 9 -18.90 12.87 18.64
N SER A 10 -20.23 12.85 18.53
CA SER A 10 -21.06 11.67 18.84
C SER A 10 -20.80 10.49 17.90
N ARG A 11 -20.64 10.75 16.59
CA ARG A 11 -20.45 9.69 15.58
C ARG A 11 -19.10 8.99 15.74
N ALA A 12 -18.03 9.74 16.00
CA ALA A 12 -16.69 9.16 16.19
C ALA A 12 -16.62 8.22 17.40
N HIS A 13 -17.23 8.62 18.54
CA HIS A 13 -17.33 7.75 19.71
C HIS A 13 -18.17 6.49 19.46
N ARG A 14 -19.25 6.62 18.67
CA ARG A 14 -20.07 5.47 18.26
C ARG A 14 -19.28 4.48 17.40
N TRP A 15 -18.46 4.95 16.47
CA TRP A 15 -17.61 4.09 15.64
C TRP A 15 -16.49 3.43 16.46
N ALA A 16 -15.85 4.16 17.38
CA ALA A 16 -14.87 3.59 18.29
C ALA A 16 -15.48 2.50 19.18
N TYR A 17 -16.70 2.71 19.68
CA TYR A 17 -17.42 1.74 20.50
C TYR A 17 -17.86 0.51 19.70
N VAL A 18 -18.37 0.69 18.48
CA VAL A 18 -18.76 -0.41 17.58
C VAL A 18 -17.53 -1.21 17.14
N CYS A 19 -16.42 -0.55 16.84
CA CYS A 19 -15.15 -1.20 16.51
C CYS A 19 -14.60 -1.97 17.72
N GLY A 20 -14.63 -1.39 18.92
CA GLY A 20 -14.26 -2.10 20.15
C GLY A 20 -15.15 -3.33 20.41
N MET A 21 -16.45 -3.23 20.11
CA MET A 21 -17.38 -4.35 20.23
C MET A 21 -17.14 -5.45 19.20
N SER A 22 -16.83 -5.10 17.94
CA SER A 22 -16.55 -6.09 16.89
C SER A 22 -15.26 -6.85 17.18
N VAL A 23 -14.21 -6.16 17.63
CA VAL A 23 -12.94 -6.76 18.08
C VAL A 23 -13.18 -7.71 19.25
N LYS A 24 -13.93 -7.27 20.27
CA LYS A 24 -14.25 -8.10 21.44
C LYS A 24 -15.08 -9.33 21.06
N ARG A 25 -15.99 -9.20 20.09
CA ARG A 25 -16.83 -10.30 19.59
C ARG A 25 -16.03 -11.28 18.75
N GLY A 26 -15.11 -10.80 17.91
CA GLY A 26 -14.15 -11.62 17.16
C GLY A 26 -13.25 -12.43 18.09
N TYR A 27 -12.71 -11.79 19.12
CA TYR A 27 -11.89 -12.45 20.15
C TYR A 27 -12.65 -13.56 20.88
N ARG A 28 -13.91 -13.31 21.28
CA ARG A 28 -14.75 -14.34 21.91
C ARG A 28 -15.00 -15.52 20.97
N ARG A 29 -15.29 -15.25 19.69
CA ARG A 29 -15.50 -16.32 18.70
C ARG A 29 -14.24 -17.16 18.51
N LEU A 30 -13.08 -16.53 18.35
CA LEU A 30 -11.78 -17.22 18.27
C LEU A 30 -11.55 -18.14 19.49
N LYS A 31 -11.78 -17.62 20.69
CA LYS A 31 -11.61 -18.40 21.93
C LYS A 31 -12.57 -19.59 22.01
N THR A 32 -13.82 -19.44 21.55
CA THR A 32 -14.78 -20.56 21.49
C THR A 32 -14.47 -21.56 20.38
N PHE A 33 -13.86 -21.11 19.29
CA PHE A 33 -13.38 -22.02 18.25
C PHE A 33 -12.19 -22.84 18.77
N GLU A 34 -11.25 -22.19 19.45
CA GLU A 34 -10.13 -22.87 20.10
C GLU A 34 -10.62 -23.93 21.10
N SER A 35 -11.59 -23.59 21.97
CA SER A 35 -12.13 -24.56 22.92
C SER A 35 -12.82 -25.74 22.25
N ARG A 36 -13.61 -25.51 21.19
CA ARG A 36 -14.30 -26.57 20.44
C ARG A 36 -13.35 -27.46 19.64
N VAL A 37 -12.26 -26.90 19.12
CA VAL A 37 -11.24 -27.68 18.41
C VAL A 37 -10.40 -28.50 19.39
N VAL A 38 -10.10 -27.95 20.57
CA VAL A 38 -9.46 -28.70 21.66
C VAL A 38 -10.35 -29.83 22.14
N GLU A 39 -11.65 -29.57 22.34
CA GLU A 39 -12.63 -30.58 22.74
C GLU A 39 -12.78 -31.67 21.66
N ARG A 40 -12.83 -31.31 20.37
CA ARG A 40 -12.80 -32.30 19.26
C ARG A 40 -11.51 -33.12 19.23
N ALA A 41 -10.36 -32.49 19.50
CA ALA A 41 -9.08 -33.20 19.57
C ALA A 41 -9.02 -34.18 20.76
N GLU A 42 -9.64 -33.83 21.88
CA GLU A 42 -9.76 -34.69 23.06
C GLU A 42 -10.74 -35.86 22.82
N THR A 43 -11.86 -35.63 22.10
CA THR A 43 -12.81 -36.73 21.74
C THR A 43 -12.25 -37.76 20.76
N VAL A 44 -11.22 -37.42 19.99
CA VAL A 44 -10.58 -38.33 19.02
C VAL A 44 -9.41 -39.11 19.66
N GLY A 45 -9.11 -38.89 20.95
CA GLY A 45 -8.08 -39.65 21.66
C GLY A 45 -6.66 -39.44 21.11
N MET A 46 -6.41 -38.36 20.37
CA MET A 46 -5.10 -38.03 19.82
C MET A 46 -4.33 -37.09 20.76
N PRO A 47 -3.33 -37.58 21.53
CA PRO A 47 -2.53 -36.74 22.42
C PRO A 47 -1.74 -35.64 21.67
N ALA A 48 -1.58 -35.76 20.35
CA ALA A 48 -0.88 -34.80 19.49
C ALA A 48 -1.78 -33.69 18.88
N GLY A 49 -3.11 -33.81 18.96
CA GLY A 49 -4.03 -32.84 18.33
C GLY A 49 -3.94 -31.43 18.92
N LYS A 50 -3.67 -31.32 20.23
CA LYS A 50 -3.51 -30.05 20.94
C LYS A 50 -2.26 -29.28 20.49
N ILE A 51 -1.21 -29.99 20.11
CA ILE A 51 0.06 -29.42 19.61
C ILE A 51 -0.09 -28.99 18.15
N LEU A 52 -0.76 -29.79 17.32
CA LEU A 52 -1.06 -29.45 15.92
C LEU A 52 -1.92 -28.21 15.78
N VAL A 53 -2.94 -28.05 16.62
CA VAL A 53 -3.84 -26.88 16.59
C VAL A 53 -3.11 -25.63 17.09
N ARG A 54 -2.31 -25.73 18.16
CA ARG A 54 -1.47 -24.62 18.61
C ARG A 54 -0.39 -24.25 17.60
N GLY A 55 0.26 -25.23 16.99
CA GLY A 55 1.30 -25.04 15.98
C GLY A 55 0.76 -24.39 14.71
N SER A 56 -0.37 -24.88 14.19
CA SER A 56 -1.02 -24.29 13.01
C SER A 56 -1.53 -22.88 13.26
N PHE A 57 -2.07 -22.58 14.45
CA PHE A 57 -2.46 -21.22 14.81
C PHE A 57 -1.26 -20.28 14.91
N LEU A 58 -0.15 -20.75 15.50
CA LEU A 58 1.11 -20.00 15.56
C LEU A 58 1.67 -19.73 14.15
N ALA A 59 1.66 -20.76 13.30
CA ALA A 59 2.11 -20.66 11.91
C ALA A 59 1.22 -19.72 11.09
N ALA A 60 -0.10 -19.78 11.25
CA ALA A 60 -1.02 -18.86 10.58
C ALA A 60 -0.80 -17.40 11.02
N LYS A 61 -0.53 -17.17 12.30
CA LYS A 61 -0.23 -15.84 12.84
C LYS A 61 1.10 -15.29 12.30
N LEU A 62 2.12 -16.14 12.21
CA LEU A 62 3.41 -15.79 11.61
C LEU A 62 3.29 -15.58 10.10
N ALA A 63 2.49 -16.39 9.40
CA ALA A 63 2.24 -16.24 7.97
C ALA A 63 1.49 -14.93 7.67
N LEU A 64 0.49 -14.56 8.48
CA LEU A 64 -0.19 -13.27 8.37
C LEU A 64 0.77 -12.10 8.59
N LEU A 65 1.60 -12.16 9.63
CA LEU A 65 2.58 -11.13 9.91
C LEU A 65 3.62 -11.03 8.78
N GLY A 66 4.13 -12.18 8.33
CA GLY A 66 5.10 -12.28 7.24
C GLY A 66 4.55 -11.76 5.92
N ALA A 67 3.30 -12.13 5.56
CA ALA A 67 2.63 -11.62 4.37
C ALA A 67 2.43 -10.10 4.45
N PHE A 68 2.01 -9.59 5.60
CA PHE A 68 1.83 -8.15 5.79
C PHE A 68 3.15 -7.38 5.65
N ILE A 69 4.23 -7.88 6.27
CA ILE A 69 5.58 -7.30 6.16
C ILE A 69 6.07 -7.38 4.72
N PHE A 70 5.90 -8.52 4.06
CA PHE A 70 6.33 -8.74 2.69
C PHE A 70 5.66 -7.76 1.73
N VAL A 71 4.33 -7.67 1.77
CA VAL A 71 3.56 -6.72 0.95
C VAL A 71 3.99 -5.29 1.24
N SER A 72 4.13 -4.92 2.52
CA SER A 72 4.56 -3.57 2.91
C SER A 72 5.95 -3.23 2.40
N PHE A 73 6.89 -4.17 2.50
CA PHE A 73 8.26 -4.04 2.02
C PHE A 73 8.30 -3.82 0.51
N TRP A 74 7.59 -4.65 -0.26
CA TRP A 74 7.53 -4.49 -1.72
C TRP A 74 6.87 -3.18 -2.15
N LEU A 75 5.80 -2.78 -1.46
CA LEU A 75 5.14 -1.51 -1.72
C LEU A 75 6.08 -0.34 -1.45
N PHE A 76 6.88 -0.41 -0.38
CA PHE A 76 7.91 0.58 -0.07
C PHE A 76 9.01 0.63 -1.15
N VAL A 77 9.56 -0.52 -1.54
CA VAL A 77 10.56 -0.61 -2.62
C VAL A 77 10.00 0.00 -3.90
N LEU A 78 8.77 -0.35 -4.28
CA LEU A 78 8.11 0.18 -5.47
C LEU A 78 7.94 1.70 -5.38
N MET A 79 7.45 2.22 -4.26
CA MET A 79 7.38 3.67 -4.04
C MET A 79 8.75 4.35 -4.17
N CYS A 80 9.80 3.79 -3.55
CA CYS A 80 11.15 4.31 -3.70
C CYS A 80 11.61 4.30 -5.16
N THR A 81 11.36 3.23 -5.91
CA THR A 81 11.73 3.17 -7.34
C THR A 81 11.00 4.21 -8.17
N ILE A 82 9.71 4.46 -7.92
CA ILE A 82 8.96 5.49 -8.63
C ILE A 82 9.48 6.88 -8.28
N VAL A 83 9.77 7.14 -7.00
CA VAL A 83 10.35 8.43 -6.57
C VAL A 83 11.70 8.65 -7.22
N VAL A 84 12.58 7.63 -7.24
CA VAL A 84 13.87 7.71 -7.92
C VAL A 84 13.66 7.92 -9.41
N LEU A 85 12.76 7.18 -10.06
CA LEU A 85 12.48 7.33 -11.49
C LEU A 85 11.91 8.71 -11.84
N ALA A 86 11.05 9.27 -10.99
CA ALA A 86 10.51 10.61 -11.16
C ALA A 86 11.55 11.71 -10.85
N ALA A 87 12.53 11.41 -10.00
CA ALA A 87 13.63 12.30 -9.66
C ALA A 87 14.81 12.20 -10.64
N ILE A 88 14.85 11.15 -11.49
CA ILE A 88 15.77 11.12 -12.63
C ILE A 88 15.21 12.15 -13.62
N PRO A 89 15.91 13.29 -13.84
CA PRO A 89 15.59 14.09 -15.01
C PRO A 89 15.80 13.17 -16.21
N ILE A 90 14.79 13.09 -17.08
CA ILE A 90 14.98 12.55 -18.42
C ILE A 90 15.96 13.53 -19.08
N GLN A 91 17.26 13.32 -18.86
CA GLN A 91 18.32 14.11 -19.47
C GLN A 91 18.38 13.67 -20.92
N ASP A 92 17.82 14.55 -21.75
CA ASP A 92 18.33 14.94 -23.06
C ASP A 92 18.78 13.77 -23.92
N SER A 93 17.82 13.14 -24.60
CA SER A 93 18.16 12.61 -25.91
C SER A 93 18.70 13.79 -26.73
N ASP A 94 19.83 13.63 -27.42
CA ASP A 94 20.44 14.63 -28.33
C ASP A 94 19.52 15.11 -29.48
N THR A 95 18.24 14.76 -29.42
CA THR A 95 17.15 15.31 -30.20
C THR A 95 16.60 16.56 -29.51
N PRO A 96 16.71 17.74 -30.13
CA PRO A 96 16.08 18.95 -29.60
C PRO A 96 14.60 18.71 -29.34
N GLY A 97 14.13 19.10 -28.16
CA GLY A 97 12.73 18.99 -27.78
C GLY A 97 11.85 19.91 -28.62
N ILE A 98 10.53 19.73 -28.55
CA ILE A 98 9.57 20.65 -29.20
C ILE A 98 9.79 22.10 -28.71
N ASP A 99 10.20 22.27 -27.46
CA ASP A 99 10.49 23.57 -26.85
C ASP A 99 11.80 24.21 -27.35
N ASP A 100 12.72 23.42 -27.92
CA ASP A 100 13.97 23.92 -28.49
C ASP A 100 13.80 24.44 -29.92
N ILE A 101 12.72 24.05 -30.62
CA ILE A 101 12.43 24.50 -32.00
C ILE A 101 12.12 26.01 -32.05
N ASP A 102 11.50 26.55 -30.99
CA ASP A 102 11.15 27.96 -30.86
C ASP A 102 12.31 28.83 -30.34
N ASN A 103 13.45 28.21 -29.99
CA ASN A 103 14.62 28.94 -29.54
C ASN A 103 15.23 29.73 -30.73
N PRO A 104 15.46 31.05 -30.62
CA PRO A 104 16.09 31.83 -31.69
C PRO A 104 17.47 31.30 -32.10
N MET A 105 18.14 30.53 -31.23
CA MET A 105 19.42 29.87 -31.51
C MET A 105 19.31 28.51 -32.21
N HIS A 106 18.12 27.95 -32.39
CA HIS A 106 17.94 26.66 -33.07
C HIS A 106 18.27 26.75 -34.57
N ARG A 107 17.96 27.89 -35.19
CA ARG A 107 18.28 28.16 -36.59
C ARG A 107 19.79 28.25 -36.84
N THR A 108 20.58 28.70 -35.85
CA THR A 108 22.03 28.85 -36.00
C THR A 108 22.76 27.52 -35.80
N SER A 109 22.21 26.59 -35.02
CA SER A 109 22.79 25.26 -34.82
C SER A 109 22.39 24.24 -35.90
N TRP A 110 21.22 24.37 -36.52
CA TRP A 110 20.71 23.42 -37.54
C TRP A 110 20.20 24.11 -38.82
N PRO A 111 21.04 24.90 -39.51
CA PRO A 111 20.62 25.71 -40.67
C PRO A 111 20.10 24.86 -41.85
N GLU A 112 20.55 23.62 -41.99
CA GLU A 112 20.15 22.70 -43.06
C GLU A 112 18.68 22.23 -42.99
N ARG A 113 18.02 22.40 -41.84
CA ARG A 113 16.59 22.07 -41.66
C ARG A 113 15.65 23.20 -42.09
N TYR A 114 16.18 24.35 -42.44
CA TYR A 114 15.40 25.53 -42.81
C TYR A 114 15.55 25.85 -44.30
N ASP A 115 14.47 26.35 -44.90
CA ASP A 115 14.53 26.91 -46.23
C ASP A 115 15.16 28.32 -46.23
N LYS A 116 15.35 28.89 -47.42
CA LYS A 116 15.90 30.24 -47.59
C LYS A 116 15.06 31.34 -46.92
N TRP A 117 13.79 31.06 -46.60
CA TRP A 117 12.86 31.98 -45.94
C TRP A 117 12.80 31.77 -44.42
N GLY A 118 13.54 30.80 -43.88
CA GLY A 118 13.58 30.50 -42.44
C GLY A 118 12.41 29.64 -41.96
N SER A 119 11.66 29.02 -42.86
CA SER A 119 10.65 28.00 -42.52
C SER A 119 11.29 26.62 -42.46
N LEU A 120 10.79 25.75 -41.57
CA LEU A 120 11.23 24.36 -41.49
C LEU A 120 10.90 23.65 -42.81
N LYS A 121 11.86 22.92 -43.37
CA LYS A 121 11.70 22.15 -44.62
C LYS A 121 10.95 20.84 -44.40
#